data_AF-A0A9E3UJS5-F1
#
_entry.id   AF-A0A9E3UJS5-F1
#
_cell.length_a   1.000
_cell.length_b   1.000
_cell.length_c   1.000
_cell.angle_alpha   90.00
_cell.angle_beta   90.00
_cell.angle_gamma   90.00
#
_symmetry.space_group_name_H-M   'P 1'
#
loop_
_entity.id
_entity.type
_entity.pdbx_description
1 polymer ?
#
loop_
_entity_poly.entity_id
_entity_poly.type
_entity_poly.pdbx_seq_one_letter_code
_entity_poly.pdbx_strand_id
1 'polypeptide(L)'
;MFRDQGMTYTKSISEIGSFSVYLSHIYVGGVIVHSSFNRMAGFHSDKMGCVNNAIRFIMERLPDHLPRISPLNVMLHPRIACEACWWPEGPGGKRTMFVGDKIFDVNDHYPGQSPIFGEGPKGKRGIPDQLRDAGIMNQITGLTPVPKRSASEAMRGIAAVVHEFGHFLHEANRPAMFWSLKMISSTACVAPDIGIQVSGYATINPLEFVAEVFTGLVFGLRYSEAVIAQYHAFGGVDL
;
A
#
# COMPACT_ATOMS: atom_id res chain seq x y z
N MET A 1 -5.57 -45.77 4.42
CA MET A 1 -4.96 -45.76 3.08
C MET A 1 -5.85 -44.94 2.16
N PHE A 2 -5.62 -43.64 2.07
CA PHE A 2 -5.92 -42.80 0.91
C PHE A 2 -4.92 -41.64 0.96
N ARG A 3 -4.03 -41.62 -0.02
CA ARG A 3 -3.02 -40.59 -0.24
C ARG A 3 -3.73 -39.42 -0.90
N ASP A 4 -3.59 -38.23 -0.35
CA ASP A 4 -3.91 -37.00 -1.08
C ASP A 4 -2.61 -36.43 -1.63
N GLN A 5 -2.56 -36.28 -2.95
CA GLN A 5 -1.38 -35.92 -3.70
C GLN A 5 -1.23 -34.40 -3.69
N GLY A 6 -0.32 -33.91 -2.86
CA GLY A 6 0.12 -32.52 -2.91
C GLY A 6 0.70 -32.19 -4.29
N MET A 7 0.03 -31.33 -5.05
CA MET A 7 0.65 -30.63 -6.17
C MET A 7 1.51 -29.49 -5.62
N THR A 8 2.80 -29.77 -5.46
CA THR A 8 3.83 -28.76 -5.19
C THR A 8 4.20 -28.10 -6.51
N TYR A 9 3.72 -26.88 -6.76
CA TYR A 9 4.27 -26.05 -7.84
C TYR A 9 5.66 -25.55 -7.42
N THR A 10 6.67 -26.36 -7.69
CA THR A 10 8.07 -25.94 -7.56
C THR A 10 8.53 -25.43 -8.92
N LYS A 11 8.23 -24.16 -9.22
CA LYS A 11 8.97 -23.46 -10.27
C LYS A 11 10.29 -23.02 -9.65
N SER A 12 11.40 -23.27 -10.33
CA SER A 12 12.76 -22.87 -9.92
C SER A 12 12.81 -21.40 -9.47
N ILE A 13 12.78 -21.18 -8.15
CA ILE A 13 12.93 -19.89 -7.47
C ILE A 13 14.40 -19.75 -7.11
N SER A 14 15.22 -19.19 -8.01
CA SER A 14 16.56 -18.75 -7.66
C SER A 14 16.62 -17.23 -7.37
N GLU A 15 15.48 -16.52 -7.38
CA GLU A 15 15.46 -15.04 -7.39
C GLU A 15 14.40 -14.37 -6.48
N ILE A 16 13.67 -15.12 -5.63
CA ILE A 16 12.69 -14.52 -4.70
C ILE A 16 13.31 -14.41 -3.31
N GLY A 17 13.53 -13.18 -2.84
CA GLY A 17 13.79 -12.89 -1.44
C GLY A 17 12.47 -12.74 -0.68
N SER A 18 12.33 -13.42 0.47
CA SER A 18 11.22 -13.21 1.40
C SER A 18 11.74 -12.86 2.78
N PHE A 19 10.98 -12.04 3.51
CA PHE A 19 11.20 -11.76 4.92
C PHE A 19 9.86 -11.48 5.60
N SER A 20 9.83 -11.66 6.91
CA SER A 20 8.66 -11.34 7.72
C SER A 20 8.93 -10.07 8.51
N VAL A 21 7.99 -9.11 8.43
CA VAL A 21 7.96 -7.91 9.24
C VAL A 21 7.02 -8.19 10.41
N TYR A 22 7.57 -8.22 11.62
CA TYR A 22 6.79 -8.39 12.82
C TYR A 22 6.45 -7.01 13.40
N LEU A 23 5.19 -6.62 13.24
CA LEU A 23 4.59 -5.49 13.98
C LEU A 23 3.96 -6.01 15.28
N SER A 24 4.67 -6.90 15.98
CA SER A 24 4.10 -7.60 17.14
C SER A 24 4.14 -6.79 18.44
N HIS A 25 4.87 -5.66 18.46
CA HIS A 25 5.01 -4.82 19.65
C HIS A 25 4.98 -3.35 19.23
N ILE A 26 3.80 -2.73 19.28
CA ILE A 26 3.69 -1.27 19.40
C ILE A 26 4.06 -0.94 20.84
N TYR A 27 5.36 -1.04 21.14
CA TYR A 27 5.98 -0.31 22.23
C TYR A 27 6.58 0.93 21.58
N VAL A 28 6.42 2.08 22.22
CA VAL A 28 7.16 3.31 21.97
C VAL A 28 8.65 2.94 21.78
N GLY A 29 9.12 2.77 20.54
CA GLY A 29 10.54 2.42 20.28
C GLY A 29 10.93 1.50 19.12
N GLY A 30 10.04 0.81 18.37
CA GLY A 30 10.45 0.25 17.06
C GLY A 30 9.75 -1.00 16.51
N VAL A 31 9.82 -1.13 15.17
CA VAL A 31 9.51 -2.35 14.42
C VAL A 31 10.72 -3.28 14.43
N ILE A 32 10.54 -4.53 14.85
CA ILE A 32 11.57 -5.56 14.65
C ILE A 32 11.37 -6.11 13.24
N VAL A 33 12.11 -5.53 12.29
CA VAL A 33 12.31 -6.15 10.97
C VAL A 33 13.34 -7.26 11.15
N HIS A 34 12.90 -8.52 11.25
CA HIS A 34 13.82 -9.66 11.21
C HIS A 34 14.37 -9.80 9.80
N SER A 35 15.52 -9.17 9.61
CA SER A 35 16.18 -9.03 8.33
C SER A 35 17.40 -9.96 8.35
N SER A 36 17.30 -11.14 7.72
CA SER A 36 18.43 -12.06 7.52
C SER A 36 19.35 -11.52 6.41
N PHE A 37 20.12 -10.47 6.69
CA PHE A 37 20.57 -9.50 5.68
C PHE A 37 22.00 -9.64 5.12
N ASN A 38 22.63 -10.80 5.19
CA ASN A 38 24.05 -10.89 4.78
C ASN A 38 24.32 -11.25 3.31
N ARG A 39 23.33 -11.42 2.42
CA ARG A 39 23.60 -11.80 1.01
C ARG A 39 22.84 -11.08 -0.12
N MET A 40 21.92 -10.14 0.15
CA MET A 40 21.08 -9.52 -0.90
C MET A 40 21.34 -8.02 -1.17
N ALA A 41 22.47 -7.49 -0.71
CA ALA A 41 22.74 -6.05 -0.60
C ALA A 41 22.67 -5.22 -1.91
N GLY A 42 22.60 -5.83 -3.10
CA GLY A 42 22.59 -5.11 -4.38
C GLY A 42 21.28 -5.12 -5.18
N PHE A 43 20.47 -6.16 -5.05
CA PHE A 43 19.36 -6.44 -5.99
C PHE A 43 18.01 -5.89 -5.55
N HIS A 44 17.80 -5.62 -4.27
CA HIS A 44 16.49 -5.19 -3.74
C HIS A 44 16.55 -3.99 -2.80
N SER A 45 17.69 -3.30 -2.75
CA SER A 45 17.90 -2.15 -1.85
C SER A 45 16.87 -1.05 -2.07
N ASP A 46 16.45 -0.79 -3.31
CA ASP A 46 15.45 0.23 -3.63
C ASP A 46 14.07 -0.11 -3.02
N LYS A 47 13.61 -1.35 -3.20
CA LYS A 47 12.32 -1.83 -2.69
C LYS A 47 12.30 -1.85 -1.15
N MET A 48 13.39 -2.30 -0.54
CA MET A 48 13.56 -2.25 0.91
C MET A 48 13.59 -0.81 1.44
N GLY A 49 14.23 0.11 0.71
CA GLY A 49 14.20 1.53 1.02
C GLY A 49 12.78 2.09 1.03
N CYS A 50 11.95 1.69 0.07
CA CYS A 50 10.53 2.07 0.04
C CYS A 50 9.77 1.53 1.24
N VAL A 51 9.92 0.23 1.54
CA VAL A 51 9.26 -0.41 2.69
C VAL A 51 9.66 0.22 4.02
N ASN A 52 10.95 0.44 4.24
CA ASN A 52 11.46 1.03 5.47
C ASN A 52 10.96 2.46 5.68
N ASN A 53 11.02 3.29 4.64
CA ASN A 53 10.50 4.66 4.72
C ASN A 53 8.98 4.66 4.96
N ALA A 54 8.22 3.81 4.27
CA ALA A 54 6.77 3.72 4.43
C ALA A 54 6.37 3.32 5.86
N ILE A 55 7.01 2.29 6.42
CA ILE A 55 6.80 1.88 7.82
C ILE A 55 7.08 3.04 8.77
N ARG A 56 8.19 3.76 8.56
CA ARG A 56 8.53 4.89 9.43
C ARG A 56 7.50 6.00 9.36
N PHE A 57 7.08 6.38 8.15
CA PHE A 57 6.03 7.38 7.91
C PHE A 57 4.74 7.06 8.66
N ILE A 58 4.32 5.81 8.49
CA ILE A 58 3.14 5.26 9.13
C ILE A 58 3.31 5.39 10.65
N MET A 59 4.38 4.85 11.23
CA MET A 59 4.59 4.92 12.68
C MET A 59 4.71 6.33 13.26
N GLU A 60 5.25 7.29 12.52
CA GLU A 60 5.36 8.69 12.98
C GLU A 60 4.00 9.40 13.09
N ARG A 61 2.98 8.91 12.38
CA ARG A 61 1.68 9.58 12.22
C ARG A 61 0.51 8.78 12.78
N LEU A 62 0.70 7.49 12.93
CA LEU A 62 -0.28 6.59 13.50
C LEU A 62 -0.38 6.80 15.02
N PRO A 63 -1.58 6.97 15.58
CA PRO A 63 -1.74 7.04 17.02
C PRO A 63 -1.49 5.66 17.68
N ASP A 64 -1.13 5.67 18.97
CA ASP A 64 -0.77 4.46 19.74
C ASP A 64 -1.89 3.39 19.84
N HIS A 65 -3.14 3.77 19.55
CA HIS A 65 -4.33 2.94 19.77
C HIS A 65 -4.81 2.14 18.56
N LEU A 66 -4.00 2.06 17.49
CA LEU A 66 -4.42 1.39 16.26
C LEU A 66 -4.64 -0.12 16.40
N PRO A 67 -5.47 -0.69 15.50
CA PRO A 67 -5.67 -2.12 15.46
C PRO A 67 -4.33 -2.84 15.26
N ARG A 68 -4.10 -3.85 16.11
CA ARG A 68 -2.94 -4.71 15.98
C ARG A 68 -3.07 -5.52 14.69
N ILE A 69 -2.12 -5.37 13.79
CA ILE A 69 -2.02 -6.22 12.61
C ILE A 69 -1.18 -7.46 12.92
N SER A 70 -1.57 -8.62 12.39
CA SER A 70 -0.72 -9.81 12.47
C SER A 70 0.61 -9.53 11.77
N PRO A 71 1.65 -10.36 12.01
CA PRO A 71 2.87 -10.28 11.24
C PRO A 71 2.59 -10.21 9.74
N LEU A 72 3.25 -9.26 9.08
CA LEU A 72 3.13 -9.00 7.65
C LEU A 72 4.30 -9.67 6.94
N ASN A 73 4.02 -10.56 6.00
CA ASN A 73 5.07 -11.09 5.13
C ASN A 73 5.34 -10.09 4.02
N VAL A 74 6.60 -9.79 3.74
CA VAL A 74 6.97 -8.94 2.61
C VAL A 74 7.77 -9.79 1.63
N MET A 75 7.27 -9.89 0.41
CA MET A 75 7.88 -10.67 -0.66
C MET A 75 8.39 -9.74 -1.75
N LEU A 76 9.69 -9.79 -2.01
CA LEU A 76 10.32 -8.99 -3.05
C LEU A 76 10.28 -9.76 -4.36
N HIS A 77 9.73 -9.15 -5.40
CA HIS A 77 9.53 -9.83 -6.67
C HIS A 77 9.96 -8.93 -7.86
N PRO A 78 10.49 -9.46 -8.96
CA PRO A 78 11.01 -8.61 -10.04
C PRO A 78 9.94 -8.07 -11.00
N ARG A 79 8.73 -8.65 -11.04
CA ARG A 79 7.79 -8.43 -12.16
C ARG A 79 6.37 -7.98 -11.79
N ILE A 80 6.11 -7.75 -10.51
CA ILE A 80 4.78 -7.32 -10.02
C ILE A 80 4.86 -5.91 -9.47
N ALA A 81 3.69 -5.30 -9.29
CA ALA A 81 3.55 -4.03 -8.60
C ALA A 81 3.69 -4.22 -7.08
N CYS A 82 3.36 -3.19 -6.31
CA CYS A 82 3.04 -3.39 -4.90
C CYS A 82 1.62 -3.99 -4.82
N GLU A 83 1.40 -5.00 -3.99
CA GLU A 83 0.08 -5.60 -3.85
C GLU A 83 -0.11 -6.23 -2.46
N ALA A 84 -1.23 -5.96 -1.81
CA ALA A 84 -1.68 -6.60 -0.59
C ALA A 84 -2.46 -7.88 -0.87
N CYS A 85 -2.05 -8.99 -0.24
CA CYS A 85 -2.69 -10.29 -0.38
C CYS A 85 -2.97 -10.94 0.99
N TRP A 86 -4.00 -11.80 1.02
CA TRP A 86 -4.39 -12.59 2.19
C TRP A 86 -4.44 -14.06 1.77
N TRP A 87 -3.78 -14.95 2.52
CA TRP A 87 -3.81 -16.39 2.25
C TRP A 87 -4.03 -17.25 3.50
N PRO A 88 -5.05 -18.14 3.54
CA PRO A 88 -6.17 -18.18 2.59
C PRO A 88 -6.94 -16.86 2.58
N GLU A 89 -7.72 -16.59 1.54
CA GLU A 89 -8.59 -15.42 1.53
C GLU A 89 -9.64 -15.52 2.63
N GLY A 90 -9.81 -14.42 3.38
CA GLY A 90 -10.78 -14.29 4.45
C GLY A 90 -10.20 -13.71 5.74
N PRO A 91 -11.07 -13.42 6.72
CA PRO A 91 -10.66 -12.93 8.03
C PRO A 91 -9.62 -13.85 8.67
N GLY A 92 -8.51 -13.28 9.14
CA GLY A 92 -7.43 -14.03 9.79
C GLY A 92 -6.48 -14.77 8.84
N GLY A 93 -6.63 -14.60 7.52
CA GLY A 93 -5.65 -15.04 6.54
C GLY A 93 -4.27 -14.40 6.77
N LYS A 94 -3.20 -15.08 6.37
CA LYS A 94 -1.84 -14.53 6.44
C LYS A 94 -1.73 -13.34 5.50
N ARG A 95 -1.30 -12.20 6.05
CA ARG A 95 -1.08 -10.96 5.30
C ARG A 95 0.28 -11.03 4.61
N THR A 96 0.28 -10.80 3.30
CA THR A 96 1.49 -10.77 2.48
C THR A 96 1.45 -9.54 1.59
N MET A 97 2.45 -8.68 1.70
CA MET A 97 2.71 -7.60 0.77
C MET A 97 3.74 -8.07 -0.25
N PHE A 98 3.36 -8.02 -1.52
CA PHE A 98 4.30 -8.12 -2.61
C PHE A 98 4.84 -6.74 -2.93
N VAL A 99 6.16 -6.63 -3.07
CA VAL A 99 6.82 -5.40 -3.49
C VAL A 99 7.70 -5.74 -4.67
N GLY A 100 7.32 -5.28 -5.86
CA GLY A 100 8.11 -5.52 -7.05
C GLY A 100 8.53 -4.30 -7.84
N ASP A 101 9.31 -4.53 -8.90
CA ASP A 101 9.98 -3.43 -9.61
C ASP A 101 8.98 -2.50 -10.32
N LYS A 102 7.76 -2.98 -10.60
CA LYS A 102 6.69 -2.16 -11.18
C LYS A 102 6.11 -1.12 -10.21
N ILE A 103 6.53 -1.12 -8.95
CA ILE A 103 6.19 -0.05 -8.00
C ILE A 103 6.78 1.30 -8.41
N PHE A 104 7.74 1.33 -9.33
CA PHE A 104 8.32 2.55 -9.88
C PHE A 104 7.75 2.91 -11.25
N ASP A 105 7.09 1.96 -11.94
CA ASP A 105 6.54 2.16 -13.27
C ASP A 105 5.37 3.14 -13.21
N VAL A 106 5.41 4.22 -13.99
CA VAL A 106 4.27 5.11 -14.13
C VAL A 106 3.15 4.34 -14.82
N ASN A 107 1.95 4.33 -14.22
CA ASN A 107 0.77 3.81 -14.89
C ASN A 107 0.34 4.80 -15.98
N ASP A 108 1.04 4.80 -17.12
CA ASP A 108 0.66 5.56 -18.32
C ASP A 108 -0.56 4.94 -19.04
N HIS A 109 -1.02 3.77 -18.59
CA HIS A 109 -2.07 2.96 -19.22
C HIS A 109 -3.51 3.44 -19.00
N TYR A 110 -3.72 4.72 -18.66
CA TYR A 110 -5.01 5.36 -18.90
C TYR A 110 -4.94 6.19 -20.19
N PRO A 111 -5.24 5.61 -21.36
CA PRO A 111 -5.37 6.38 -22.59
C PRO A 111 -6.40 7.49 -22.36
N GLY A 112 -5.94 8.75 -22.40
CA GLY A 112 -6.77 9.95 -22.21
C GLY A 112 -6.36 10.89 -21.07
N GLN A 113 -5.36 10.56 -20.23
CA GLN A 113 -4.81 11.51 -19.26
C GLN A 113 -3.56 12.20 -19.82
N SER A 114 -3.68 13.51 -20.10
CA SER A 114 -2.54 14.33 -20.55
C SER A 114 -1.48 14.42 -19.44
N PRO A 115 -0.19 14.29 -19.75
CA PRO A 115 0.89 14.32 -18.75
C PRO A 115 1.08 15.68 -18.05
N ILE A 116 0.32 16.71 -18.44
CA ILE A 116 0.51 18.09 -17.98
C ILE A 116 -0.67 18.59 -17.10
N PHE A 117 -1.86 17.95 -17.15
CA PHE A 117 -3.00 18.32 -16.29
C PHE A 117 -3.82 17.09 -15.89
N GLY A 118 -3.81 16.77 -14.60
CA GLY A 118 -4.41 15.59 -13.97
C GLY A 118 -5.94 15.61 -13.83
N GLU A 119 -6.67 16.06 -14.84
CA GLU A 119 -8.14 16.04 -14.85
C GLU A 119 -8.65 15.54 -16.20
N GLY A 120 -8.52 14.24 -16.43
CA GLY A 120 -9.33 13.57 -17.44
C GLY A 120 -10.75 13.31 -16.90
N PRO A 121 -11.70 12.90 -17.75
CA PRO A 121 -13.07 12.54 -17.35
C PRO A 121 -13.16 11.38 -16.33
N LYS A 122 -12.03 10.75 -15.99
CA LYS A 122 -11.88 9.68 -15.00
C LYS A 122 -11.29 10.15 -13.66
N GLY A 123 -11.12 11.46 -13.44
CA GLY A 123 -10.54 12.02 -12.21
C GLY A 123 -9.00 11.99 -12.19
N LYS A 124 -8.42 12.38 -11.04
CA LYS A 124 -6.97 12.42 -10.79
C LYS A 124 -6.34 11.01 -10.84
N ARG A 125 -5.03 10.91 -11.08
CA ARG A 125 -4.29 9.64 -10.89
C ARG A 125 -4.35 9.16 -9.44
N GLY A 126 -3.92 7.93 -9.18
CA GLY A 126 -3.83 7.45 -7.79
C GLY A 126 -2.92 8.34 -6.93
N ILE A 127 -3.13 8.34 -5.62
CA ILE A 127 -2.35 9.20 -4.69
C ILE A 127 -0.84 8.97 -4.84
N PRO A 128 -0.32 7.73 -4.99
CA PRO A 128 1.12 7.53 -5.24
C PRO A 128 1.67 8.30 -6.45
N ASP A 129 0.90 8.37 -7.55
CA ASP A 129 1.28 9.14 -8.73
C ASP A 129 1.15 10.64 -8.49
N GLN A 130 0.09 11.10 -7.82
CA GLN A 130 -0.08 12.52 -7.47
C GLN A 130 1.09 13.03 -6.60
N LEU A 131 1.52 12.25 -5.60
CA LEU A 131 2.64 12.61 -4.72
C LEU A 131 3.98 12.64 -5.46
N ARG A 132 4.18 11.73 -6.43
CA ARG A 132 5.33 11.79 -7.35
C ARG A 132 5.32 13.11 -8.13
N ASP A 133 4.20 13.43 -8.76
CA ASP A 133 4.08 14.57 -9.66
C ASP A 133 4.25 15.91 -8.94
N ALA A 134 3.74 15.98 -7.70
CA ALA A 134 3.88 17.16 -6.85
C ALA A 134 5.33 17.36 -6.34
N GLY A 135 6.22 16.38 -6.51
CA GLY A 135 7.62 16.48 -6.11
C GLY A 135 7.82 16.69 -4.60
N ILE A 136 6.85 16.26 -3.79
CA ILE A 136 6.81 16.59 -2.36
C ILE A 136 7.91 15.91 -1.54
N MET A 137 8.69 14.99 -2.11
CA MET A 137 9.76 14.32 -1.37
C MET A 137 10.75 15.29 -0.74
N ASN A 138 11.04 16.40 -1.42
CA ASN A 138 11.95 17.43 -0.90
C ASN A 138 11.35 18.20 0.30
N GLN A 139 10.04 18.10 0.51
CA GLN A 139 9.33 18.73 1.63
C GLN A 139 9.24 17.80 2.84
N ILE A 140 9.58 16.51 2.67
CA ILE A 140 9.49 15.54 3.76
C ILE A 140 10.88 15.25 4.32
N THR A 141 11.08 15.69 5.55
CA THR A 141 12.35 15.54 6.26
C THR A 141 12.60 14.10 6.70
N GLY A 142 13.88 13.73 6.69
CA GLY A 142 14.37 12.48 7.28
C GLY A 142 14.30 11.27 6.38
N LEU A 143 13.79 11.34 5.15
CA LEU A 143 13.72 10.14 4.30
C LEU A 143 15.10 9.63 3.94
N THR A 144 15.28 8.32 4.09
CA THR A 144 16.50 7.67 3.62
C THR A 144 16.43 7.60 2.09
N PRO A 145 17.48 7.99 1.38
CA PRO A 145 17.53 7.83 -0.08
C PRO A 145 17.22 6.39 -0.48
N VAL A 146 16.33 6.25 -1.45
CA VAL A 146 16.11 4.97 -2.14
C VAL A 146 17.19 4.87 -3.21
N PRO A 147 18.12 3.90 -3.14
CA PRO A 147 19.22 3.82 -4.09
C PRO A 147 18.70 3.76 -5.54
N LYS A 148 19.50 4.24 -6.50
CA LYS A 148 19.21 4.16 -7.95
C LYS A 148 17.88 4.80 -8.42
N ARG A 149 17.17 5.52 -7.57
CA ARG A 149 15.89 6.18 -7.89
C ARG A 149 15.99 7.68 -7.66
N SER A 150 15.35 8.44 -8.53
CA SER A 150 15.09 9.86 -8.25
C SER A 150 14.17 10.00 -7.04
N ALA A 151 14.18 11.18 -6.41
CA ALA A 151 13.29 11.47 -5.30
C ALA A 151 11.81 11.29 -5.69
N SER A 152 11.42 11.66 -6.92
CA SER A 152 10.05 11.46 -7.38
C SER A 152 9.66 9.98 -7.48
N GLU A 153 10.51 9.14 -8.09
CA GLU A 153 10.26 7.69 -8.19
C GLU A 153 10.23 7.02 -6.81
N ALA A 154 11.15 7.42 -5.93
CA ALA A 154 11.20 6.94 -4.57
C ALA A 154 9.91 7.30 -3.80
N MET A 155 9.39 8.52 -3.97
CA MET A 155 8.13 8.95 -3.36
C MET A 155 6.96 8.07 -3.80
N ARG A 156 6.85 7.81 -5.11
CA ARG A 156 5.84 6.89 -5.63
C ARG A 156 5.93 5.52 -4.98
N GLY A 157 7.15 4.97 -4.93
CA GLY A 157 7.43 3.66 -4.33
C GLY A 157 7.00 3.58 -2.87
N ILE A 158 7.37 4.59 -2.07
CA ILE A 158 6.99 4.68 -0.66
C ILE A 158 5.47 4.81 -0.53
N ALA A 159 4.84 5.70 -1.30
CA ALA A 159 3.40 5.92 -1.24
C ALA A 159 2.59 4.69 -1.64
N ALA A 160 3.05 3.92 -2.63
CA ALA A 160 2.43 2.65 -3.00
C ALA A 160 2.52 1.62 -1.87
N VAL A 161 3.65 1.54 -1.15
CA VAL A 161 3.73 0.68 0.05
C VAL A 161 2.76 1.16 1.15
N VAL A 162 2.65 2.47 1.37
CA VAL A 162 1.69 3.04 2.34
C VAL A 162 0.25 2.70 1.95
N HIS A 163 -0.09 2.77 0.66
CA HIS A 163 -1.39 2.37 0.12
C HIS A 163 -1.72 0.92 0.47
N GLU A 164 -0.81 -0.02 0.18
CA GLU A 164 -1.03 -1.44 0.52
C GLU A 164 -1.15 -1.67 2.04
N PHE A 165 -0.40 -0.92 2.85
CA PHE A 165 -0.57 -0.92 4.31
C PHE A 165 -1.97 -0.44 4.73
N GLY A 166 -2.53 0.54 4.04
CA GLY A 166 -3.88 1.02 4.23
C GLY A 166 -4.91 -0.09 4.13
N HIS A 167 -4.77 -1.02 3.17
CA HIS A 167 -5.65 -2.18 3.09
C HIS A 167 -5.52 -3.12 4.30
N PHE A 168 -4.31 -3.41 4.78
CA PHE A 168 -4.13 -4.25 5.96
C PHE A 168 -4.70 -3.62 7.24
N LEU A 169 -4.54 -2.31 7.40
CA LEU A 169 -5.10 -1.57 8.53
C LEU A 169 -6.62 -1.50 8.46
N HIS A 170 -7.20 -1.28 7.28
CA HIS A 170 -8.64 -1.34 7.07
C HIS A 170 -9.19 -2.73 7.46
N GLU A 171 -8.59 -3.81 6.97
CA GLU A 171 -9.02 -5.16 7.32
C GLU A 171 -8.88 -5.45 8.82
N ALA A 172 -7.85 -4.94 9.49
CA ALA A 172 -7.69 -5.12 10.92
C ALA A 172 -8.64 -4.25 11.76
N ASN A 173 -8.99 -3.05 11.29
CA ASN A 173 -9.88 -2.11 11.97
C ASN A 173 -11.34 -2.58 11.90
N ARG A 174 -11.80 -2.94 10.70
CA ARG A 174 -13.20 -3.33 10.42
C ARG A 174 -13.24 -4.55 9.49
N PRO A 175 -12.89 -5.77 9.96
CA PRO A 175 -12.77 -6.94 9.09
C PRO A 175 -14.04 -7.25 8.30
N ALA A 176 -15.21 -7.20 8.97
CA ALA A 176 -16.49 -7.49 8.32
C ALA A 176 -16.80 -6.49 7.19
N MET A 177 -16.48 -5.20 7.38
CA MET A 177 -16.66 -4.17 6.36
C MET A 177 -15.68 -4.40 5.19
N PHE A 178 -14.39 -4.58 5.49
CA PHE A 178 -13.37 -4.83 4.48
C PHE A 178 -13.73 -6.00 3.57
N TRP A 179 -14.06 -7.17 4.14
CA TRP A 179 -14.40 -8.35 3.35
C TRP A 179 -15.73 -8.21 2.60
N SER A 180 -16.70 -7.49 3.18
CA SER A 180 -17.95 -7.19 2.48
C SER A 180 -17.69 -6.31 1.25
N LEU A 181 -16.91 -5.23 1.42
CA LEU A 181 -16.50 -4.35 0.32
C LEU A 181 -15.65 -5.08 -0.72
N LYS A 182 -14.77 -6.00 -0.31
CA LYS A 182 -13.98 -6.83 -1.22
C LYS A 182 -14.84 -7.68 -2.13
N MET A 183 -15.88 -8.33 -1.58
CA MET A 183 -16.81 -9.17 -2.34
C MET A 183 -17.67 -8.38 -3.34
N ILE A 184 -17.98 -7.12 -3.05
CA ILE A 184 -18.83 -6.26 -3.90
C ILE A 184 -18.04 -5.21 -4.69
N SER A 185 -16.70 -5.26 -4.65
CA SER A 185 -15.82 -4.22 -5.21
C SER A 185 -16.01 -3.96 -6.71
N SER A 186 -16.61 -4.91 -7.45
CA SER A 186 -16.96 -4.74 -8.87
C SER A 186 -18.30 -4.03 -9.11
N THR A 187 -19.11 -3.80 -8.07
CA THR A 187 -20.47 -3.23 -8.19
C THR A 187 -20.74 -2.06 -7.24
N ALA A 188 -19.95 -1.90 -6.17
CA ALA A 188 -20.04 -0.77 -5.28
C ALA A 188 -19.23 0.41 -5.80
N CYS A 189 -19.85 1.60 -5.86
CA CYS A 189 -19.18 2.84 -6.24
C CYS A 189 -19.14 3.80 -5.05
N VAL A 190 -18.10 4.63 -5.00
CA VAL A 190 -18.11 5.83 -4.17
C VAL A 190 -18.90 6.91 -4.92
N ALA A 191 -19.62 7.77 -4.19
CA ALA A 191 -20.28 8.91 -4.81
C ALA A 191 -19.27 9.68 -5.68
N PRO A 192 -19.53 9.93 -6.98
CA PRO A 192 -18.52 10.45 -7.89
C PRO A 192 -17.90 11.78 -7.46
N ASP A 193 -18.69 12.65 -6.85
CA ASP A 193 -18.29 13.94 -6.30
C ASP A 193 -17.33 13.81 -5.11
N ILE A 194 -17.44 12.73 -4.34
CA ILE A 194 -16.51 12.39 -3.24
C ILE A 194 -15.25 11.72 -3.80
N GLY A 195 -15.40 10.70 -4.65
CA GLY A 195 -14.28 9.93 -5.18
C GLY A 195 -13.30 10.76 -6.02
N ILE A 196 -13.79 11.68 -6.86
CA ILE A 196 -12.97 12.56 -7.71
C ILE A 196 -12.02 13.46 -6.90
N GLN A 197 -12.39 13.81 -5.66
CA GLN A 197 -11.53 14.61 -4.78
C GLN A 197 -10.27 13.84 -4.37
N VAL A 198 -10.32 12.50 -4.39
CA VAL A 198 -9.24 11.60 -3.98
C VAL A 198 -8.46 11.12 -5.21
N SER A 199 -9.05 10.24 -6.03
CA SER A 199 -8.45 9.71 -7.25
C SER A 199 -9.50 9.04 -8.14
N GLY A 200 -9.17 8.79 -9.40
CA GLY A 200 -9.99 8.00 -10.31
C GLY A 200 -10.21 6.57 -9.82
N TYR A 201 -9.21 5.96 -9.20
CA TYR A 201 -9.33 4.63 -8.59
C TYR A 201 -10.35 4.63 -7.43
N ALA A 202 -10.33 5.69 -6.62
CA ALA A 202 -11.22 5.88 -5.49
C ALA A 202 -12.69 6.04 -5.91
N THR A 203 -12.99 6.41 -7.16
CA THR A 203 -14.38 6.52 -7.64
C THR A 203 -15.04 5.17 -7.88
N ILE A 204 -14.26 4.16 -8.29
CA ILE A 204 -14.79 2.89 -8.79
C ILE A 204 -14.69 1.74 -7.79
N ASN A 205 -13.89 1.88 -6.73
CA ASN A 205 -13.69 0.82 -5.75
C ASN A 205 -13.58 1.39 -4.33
N PRO A 206 -14.53 1.10 -3.42
CA PRO A 206 -14.49 1.55 -2.04
C PRO A 206 -13.25 1.09 -1.25
N LEU A 207 -12.66 -0.05 -1.59
CA LEU A 207 -11.42 -0.50 -0.96
C LEU A 207 -10.24 0.41 -1.34
N GLU A 208 -10.13 0.73 -2.62
CA GLU A 208 -9.13 1.67 -3.13
C GLU A 208 -9.36 3.05 -2.53
N PHE A 209 -10.62 3.49 -2.42
CA PHE A 209 -10.95 4.75 -1.76
C PHE A 209 -10.37 4.83 -0.34
N VAL A 210 -10.57 3.79 0.48
CA VAL A 210 -10.02 3.77 1.85
C VAL A 210 -8.49 3.81 1.84
N ALA A 211 -7.83 3.03 0.97
CA ALA A 211 -6.37 3.00 0.90
C ALA A 211 -5.77 4.32 0.37
N GLU A 212 -6.42 4.95 -0.60
CA GLU A 212 -6.01 6.24 -1.19
C GLU A 212 -6.17 7.37 -0.18
N VAL A 213 -7.31 7.45 0.52
CA VAL A 213 -7.52 8.46 1.57
C VAL A 213 -6.50 8.27 2.70
N PHE A 214 -6.31 7.03 3.17
CA PHE A 214 -5.29 6.71 4.17
C PHE A 214 -3.89 7.18 3.73
N THR A 215 -3.50 6.87 2.50
CA THR A 215 -2.21 7.30 1.94
C THR A 215 -2.09 8.81 1.95
N GLY A 216 -3.10 9.53 1.46
CA GLY A 216 -3.07 10.99 1.45
C GLY A 216 -2.94 11.59 2.85
N LEU A 217 -3.68 11.07 3.83
CA LEU A 217 -3.61 11.52 5.21
C LEU A 217 -2.23 11.26 5.84
N VAL A 218 -1.62 10.08 5.60
CA VAL A 218 -0.24 9.79 6.03
C VAL A 218 0.75 10.78 5.37
N PHE A 219 0.49 11.25 4.17
CA PHE A 219 1.33 12.29 3.54
C PHE A 219 0.89 13.72 3.86
N GLY A 220 -0.03 13.92 4.81
CA GLY A 220 -0.45 15.24 5.28
C GLY A 220 -1.42 15.97 4.34
N LEU A 221 -1.98 15.27 3.34
CA LEU A 221 -3.06 15.82 2.53
C LEU A 221 -4.31 16.02 3.40
N ARG A 222 -5.07 17.06 3.07
CA ARG A 222 -6.36 17.34 3.72
C ARG A 222 -7.48 17.07 2.74
N TYR A 223 -8.54 16.46 3.24
CA TYR A 223 -9.74 16.18 2.47
C TYR A 223 -10.94 16.92 3.05
N SER A 224 -12.01 17.04 2.26
CA SER A 224 -13.28 17.61 2.73
C SER A 224 -13.92 16.74 3.82
N GLU A 225 -14.79 17.33 4.63
CA GLU A 225 -15.54 16.59 5.65
C GLU A 225 -16.33 15.42 5.07
N ALA A 226 -16.86 15.58 3.84
CA ALA A 226 -17.57 14.50 3.14
C ALA A 226 -16.67 13.30 2.82
N VAL A 227 -15.43 13.54 2.36
CA VAL A 227 -14.45 12.47 2.10
C VAL A 227 -14.07 11.76 3.39
N ILE A 228 -13.82 12.51 4.47
CA ILE A 228 -13.46 11.94 5.78
C ILE A 228 -14.63 11.14 6.37
N ALA A 229 -15.86 11.66 6.31
CA ALA A 229 -17.05 10.95 6.74
C ALA A 229 -17.24 9.63 5.97
N GLN A 230 -17.07 9.66 4.64
CA GLN A 230 -17.15 8.46 3.80
C GLN A 230 -16.04 7.45 4.11
N TYR A 231 -14.82 7.94 4.36
CA TYR A 231 -13.67 7.13 4.76
C TYR A 231 -13.93 6.37 6.05
N HIS A 232 -14.44 7.04 7.09
CA HIS A 232 -14.81 6.38 8.34
C HIS A 232 -16.02 5.44 8.17
N ALA A 233 -17.01 5.82 7.35
CA ALA A 233 -18.16 4.98 7.05
C ALA A 233 -17.75 3.66 6.38
N PHE A 234 -16.70 3.67 5.55
CA PHE A 234 -16.11 2.48 4.97
C PHE A 234 -15.08 1.77 5.86
N GLY A 235 -14.83 2.24 7.08
CA GLY A 235 -13.98 1.54 8.05
C GLY A 235 -12.50 1.94 8.04
N GLY A 236 -12.18 3.12 7.50
CA GLY A 236 -10.89 3.77 7.65
C GLY A 236 -10.43 3.91 9.11
N VAL A 237 -9.13 4.00 9.33
CA VAL A 237 -8.51 4.19 10.65
C VAL A 237 -8.34 5.67 10.97
N ASP A 238 -8.43 6.04 12.24
CA ASP A 238 -8.21 7.42 12.67
C ASP A 238 -6.70 7.74 12.65
N LEU A 239 -6.35 8.92 12.12
CA LEU A 239 -5.00 9.46 11.99
C LEU A 239 -4.88 10.79 12.74
#